data_AF-A0A0B2VXX7-F1
#
_entry.id   AF-A0A0B2VXX7-F1
#
_cell.length_a   1.000
_cell.length_b   1.000
_cell.length_c   1.000
_cell.angle_alpha   90.00
_cell.angle_beta   90.00
_cell.angle_gamma   90.00
#
_symmetry.space_group_name_H-M   'P 1'
#
loop_
_entity.id
_entity.type
_entity.pdbx_description
1 polymer ?
#
loop_
_entity_poly.entity_id
_entity_poly.type
_entity_poly.pdbx_seq_one_letter_code
_entity_poly.pdbx_strand_id
1 'polypeptide(L)'
;MIINTEWGAYGDGGELEFIRTRFDVLVDEGTVNPGKQLYEKMISGMYMGELVRVMLVYLAEHGLLFENVSYGPLKASHSFPTKYVSEIEGDIEPDGTRTYDKTHQILEDIGIEDTADHDLQTVAYVCSLVSRRAAELCGAGIATLLNRMQKPSVTASDTVKRNRISPESALVQIRSMTKYSSFSSPPALTPTPLPPPAMWYDIHFGQYLDDWHYQEI
;
A
#
# COMPACT_ATOMS: atom_id res chain seq x y z
N MET A 1 -9.05 33.71 -0.96
CA MET A 1 -9.69 32.84 0.06
C MET A 1 -8.93 31.54 0.12
N ILE A 2 -8.48 31.12 1.30
CA ILE A 2 -7.86 29.82 1.52
C ILE A 2 -8.96 28.86 1.97
N ILE A 3 -8.96 27.64 1.44
CA ILE A 3 -9.92 26.59 1.80
C ILE A 3 -9.16 25.48 2.49
N ASN A 4 -9.60 25.12 3.70
CA ASN A 4 -9.24 23.85 4.31
C ASN A 4 -10.25 22.80 3.86
N THR A 5 -9.79 21.77 3.16
CA THR A 5 -10.68 20.76 2.56
C THR A 5 -11.14 19.72 3.56
N GLU A 6 -10.39 19.49 4.65
CA GLU A 6 -10.62 18.35 5.57
C GLU A 6 -10.88 17.03 4.81
N TRP A 7 -10.17 16.83 3.70
CA TRP A 7 -10.42 15.74 2.74
C TRP A 7 -10.18 14.33 3.30
N GLY A 8 -9.63 14.21 4.52
CA GLY A 8 -9.44 12.94 5.20
C GLY A 8 -10.77 12.22 5.46
N ALA A 9 -11.87 12.97 5.60
CA ALA A 9 -13.23 12.46 5.77
C ALA A 9 -13.88 11.94 4.48
N TYR A 10 -13.21 12.03 3.33
CA TYR A 10 -13.75 11.47 2.09
C TYR A 10 -13.96 9.96 2.24
N GLY A 11 -15.10 9.45 1.77
CA GLY A 11 -15.47 8.04 1.91
C GLY A 11 -16.23 7.68 3.18
N ASP A 12 -16.32 8.58 4.18
CA ASP A 12 -17.11 8.36 5.41
C ASP A 12 -18.61 8.09 5.10
N GLY A 13 -19.11 8.50 3.93
CA GLY A 13 -20.46 8.24 3.44
C GLY A 13 -20.61 6.95 2.63
N GLY A 14 -19.54 6.18 2.46
CA GLY A 14 -19.49 4.95 1.67
C GLY A 14 -18.97 5.13 0.23
N GLU A 15 -18.53 6.33 -0.16
CA GLU A 15 -18.04 6.61 -1.52
C GLU A 15 -16.78 5.80 -1.89
N LEU A 16 -16.04 5.33 -0.88
CA LEU A 16 -14.80 4.56 -1.03
C LEU A 16 -14.96 3.07 -0.75
N GLU A 17 -16.18 2.59 -0.47
CA GLU A 17 -16.37 1.19 -0.05
C GLU A 17 -15.91 0.19 -1.12
N PHE A 18 -16.00 0.57 -2.40
CA PHE A 18 -15.57 -0.27 -3.53
C PHE A 18 -14.04 -0.52 -3.60
N ILE A 19 -13.23 0.30 -2.92
CA ILE A 19 -11.76 0.12 -2.85
C ILE A 19 -11.27 -0.31 -1.47
N ARG A 20 -12.11 -0.20 -0.44
CA ARG A 20 -11.73 -0.60 0.91
C ARG A 20 -11.66 -2.11 0.99
N THR A 21 -10.55 -2.59 1.54
CA THR A 21 -10.37 -4.01 1.80
C THR A 21 -10.84 -4.36 3.21
N ARG A 22 -11.02 -5.65 3.48
CA ARG A 22 -11.26 -6.13 4.85
C ARG A 22 -10.18 -5.67 5.84
N PHE A 23 -8.95 -5.46 5.37
CA PHE A 23 -7.85 -5.01 6.23
C PHE A 23 -8.01 -3.52 6.60
N ASP A 24 -8.50 -2.69 5.67
CA ASP A 24 -8.84 -1.30 5.96
C ASP A 24 -10.00 -1.19 6.95
N VAL A 25 -10.96 -2.11 6.90
CA VAL A 25 -12.06 -2.21 7.88
C VAL A 25 -11.52 -2.59 9.26
N LEU A 26 -10.66 -3.62 9.35
CA LEU A 26 -10.05 -4.03 10.62
C LEU A 26 -9.23 -2.92 11.27
N VAL A 27 -8.44 -2.18 10.47
CA VAL A 27 -7.68 -1.03 10.97
C VAL A 27 -8.62 0.06 11.47
N ASP A 28 -9.67 0.39 10.72
CA ASP A 28 -10.67 1.40 11.07
C ASP A 28 -11.39 1.10 12.39
N GLU A 29 -11.85 -0.15 12.57
CA GLU A 29 -12.50 -0.63 13.79
C GLU A 29 -11.60 -0.55 15.02
N GLY A 30 -10.28 -0.71 14.84
CA GLY A 30 -9.29 -0.59 15.91
C GLY A 30 -8.92 0.84 16.29
N THR A 31 -9.44 1.85 15.60
CA THR A 31 -9.11 3.27 15.87
C THR A 31 -10.03 3.90 16.92
N VAL A 32 -9.64 5.09 17.40
CA VAL A 32 -10.47 5.90 18.33
C VAL A 32 -11.76 6.45 17.69
N ASN A 33 -11.82 6.46 16.37
CA ASN A 33 -12.91 7.05 15.58
C ASN A 33 -13.33 6.13 14.42
N PRO A 34 -13.90 4.94 14.69
CA PRO A 34 -14.36 4.04 13.64
C PRO A 34 -15.37 4.69 12.70
N GLY A 35 -15.29 4.40 11.40
CA GLY A 35 -16.16 4.97 10.37
C GLY A 35 -15.91 6.45 10.07
N LYS A 36 -14.79 7.01 10.57
CA LYS A 36 -14.37 8.41 10.31
C LYS A 36 -12.98 8.48 9.73
N GLN A 37 -12.72 9.54 8.96
CA GLN A 37 -11.43 9.80 8.34
C GLN A 37 -10.96 8.63 7.46
N LEU A 38 -11.88 7.98 6.74
CA LEU A 38 -11.59 6.73 6.03
C LEU A 38 -10.53 6.89 4.95
N TYR A 39 -10.54 8.01 4.22
CA TYR A 39 -9.52 8.30 3.22
C TYR A 39 -8.14 8.55 3.86
N GLU A 40 -8.10 9.27 4.98
CA GLU A 40 -6.85 9.48 5.74
C GLU A 40 -6.25 8.16 6.23
N LYS A 41 -7.10 7.24 6.70
CA LYS A 41 -6.69 5.91 7.17
C LYS A 41 -6.02 5.05 6.10
N MET A 42 -6.36 5.26 4.83
CA MET A 42 -5.74 4.53 3.72
C MET A 42 -4.42 5.13 3.22
N ILE A 43 -4.07 6.35 3.64
CA ILE A 43 -2.94 7.12 3.07
C ILE A 43 -1.90 7.49 4.11
N SER A 44 -2.33 7.88 5.32
CA SER A 44 -1.45 8.57 6.26
C SER A 44 -0.48 7.62 6.96
N GLY A 45 0.66 8.17 7.38
CA GLY A 45 1.68 7.43 8.09
C GLY A 45 1.27 6.99 9.51
N MET A 46 0.12 7.43 10.04
CA MET A 46 -0.38 6.93 11.32
C MET A 46 -0.94 5.50 11.20
N TYR A 47 -1.51 5.15 10.04
CA TYR A 47 -2.26 3.90 9.85
C TYR A 47 -1.56 2.91 8.92
N MET A 48 -0.66 3.39 8.06
CA MET A 48 0.05 2.56 7.07
C MET A 48 0.76 1.35 7.70
N GLY A 49 1.52 1.56 8.77
CA GLY A 49 2.20 0.47 9.48
C GLY A 49 1.23 -0.54 10.11
N GLU A 50 0.12 -0.07 10.68
CA GLU A 50 -0.89 -0.96 11.26
C GLU A 50 -1.60 -1.80 10.19
N LEU A 51 -1.85 -1.23 9.01
CA LEU A 51 -2.39 -1.97 7.88
C LEU A 51 -1.45 -3.08 7.41
N VAL A 52 -0.15 -2.77 7.28
CA VAL A 52 0.87 -3.79 6.97
C VAL A 52 0.86 -4.88 8.03
N ARG A 53 0.89 -4.52 9.32
CA ARG A 53 0.87 -5.47 10.43
C ARG A 53 -0.31 -6.43 10.35
N VAL A 54 -1.53 -5.91 10.15
CA VAL A 54 -2.75 -6.72 10.05
C VAL A 54 -2.66 -7.69 8.86
N MET A 55 -2.12 -7.25 7.72
CA MET A 55 -1.90 -8.12 6.57
C MET A 55 -0.86 -9.22 6.85
N LEU A 56 0.27 -8.89 7.49
CA LEU A 56 1.30 -9.87 7.83
C LEU A 56 0.80 -10.91 8.85
N VAL A 57 0.06 -10.48 9.89
CA VAL A 57 -0.58 -11.40 10.84
C VAL A 57 -1.57 -12.32 10.12
N TYR A 58 -2.37 -11.79 9.21
CA TYR A 58 -3.27 -12.60 8.40
C TYR A 58 -2.53 -13.67 7.60
N LEU A 59 -1.44 -13.30 6.91
CA LEU A 59 -0.64 -14.26 6.13
C LEU A 59 -0.03 -15.35 7.04
N ALA A 60 0.48 -14.95 8.21
CA ALA A 60 1.09 -15.89 9.15
C ALA A 60 0.07 -16.86 9.76
N GLU A 61 -1.14 -16.39 10.07
CA GLU A 61 -2.24 -17.25 10.56
C GLU A 61 -2.75 -18.24 9.51
N HIS A 62 -2.51 -17.98 8.23
CA HIS A 62 -2.85 -18.87 7.12
C HIS A 62 -1.67 -19.73 6.65
N GLY A 63 -0.53 -19.69 7.35
CA GLY A 63 0.66 -20.47 6.99
C GLY A 63 1.34 -20.01 5.69
N LEU A 64 1.11 -18.77 5.27
CA LEU A 64 1.73 -18.16 4.08
C LEU A 64 2.96 -17.31 4.41
N LEU A 65 3.26 -17.15 5.71
CA LEU A 65 4.37 -16.36 6.23
C LEU A 65 4.79 -16.93 7.59
N PHE A 66 6.09 -16.94 7.88
CA PHE A 66 6.66 -17.38 9.17
C PHE A 66 6.29 -18.83 9.52
N GLU A 67 6.40 -19.74 8.56
CA GLU A 67 6.13 -21.16 8.81
C GLU A 67 7.10 -21.72 9.85
N ASN A 68 6.57 -22.29 10.95
CA ASN A 68 7.34 -22.76 12.10
C ASN A 68 8.17 -21.69 12.84
N VAL A 69 7.93 -20.41 12.56
CA VAL A 69 8.58 -19.27 13.21
C VAL A 69 7.60 -18.59 14.16
N SER A 70 8.09 -18.17 15.34
CA SER A 70 7.26 -17.46 16.31
C SER A 70 7.06 -16.00 15.91
N TYR A 71 5.84 -15.63 15.54
CA TYR A 71 5.44 -14.26 15.20
C TYR A 71 4.55 -13.59 16.27
N GLY A 72 4.50 -14.15 17.48
CA GLY A 72 3.68 -13.64 18.60
C GLY A 72 3.81 -12.12 18.84
N PRO A 73 5.01 -11.53 18.82
CA PRO A 73 5.19 -10.09 18.99
C PRO A 73 4.48 -9.23 17.94
N LEU A 74 4.33 -9.71 16.70
CA LEU A 74 3.64 -9.02 15.61
C LEU A 74 2.13 -8.84 15.87
N LYS A 75 1.55 -9.68 16.74
CA LYS A 75 0.12 -9.59 17.08
C LYS A 75 -0.19 -8.35 17.92
N ALA A 76 0.79 -7.78 18.61
CA ALA A 76 0.59 -6.55 19.37
C ALA A 76 0.27 -5.38 18.43
N SER A 77 -0.81 -4.64 18.70
CA SER A 77 -1.17 -3.43 17.95
C SER A 77 -0.01 -2.45 17.91
N HIS A 78 0.19 -1.81 16.75
CA HIS A 78 1.25 -0.83 16.52
C HIS A 78 2.69 -1.37 16.66
N SER A 79 2.88 -2.70 16.68
CA SER A 79 4.23 -3.32 16.65
C SER A 79 4.98 -3.08 15.34
N PHE A 80 4.28 -2.65 14.28
CA PHE A 80 4.86 -2.32 12.98
C PHE A 80 4.66 -0.82 12.65
N PRO A 81 5.48 0.09 13.19
CA PRO A 81 5.41 1.51 12.85
C PRO A 81 5.76 1.79 11.38
N THR A 82 5.19 2.86 10.82
CA THR A 82 5.42 3.27 9.42
C THR A 82 6.89 3.57 9.09
N LYS A 83 7.73 3.86 10.08
CA LYS A 83 9.19 3.96 9.87
C LYS A 83 9.76 2.69 9.24
N TYR A 84 9.26 1.51 9.64
CA TYR A 84 9.69 0.23 9.11
C TYR A 84 9.30 0.07 7.65
N VAL A 85 8.08 0.48 7.26
CA VAL A 85 7.66 0.52 5.85
C VAL A 85 8.63 1.35 5.01
N SER A 86 9.05 2.52 5.52
CA SER A 86 9.96 3.42 4.81
C SER A 86 11.38 2.85 4.70
N GLU A 87 11.89 2.22 5.75
CA GLU A 87 13.21 1.59 5.76
C GLU A 87 13.28 0.37 4.82
N ILE A 88 12.23 -0.46 4.81
CA ILE A 88 12.12 -1.63 3.92
C ILE A 88 11.98 -1.21 2.45
N GLU A 89 11.20 -0.16 2.17
CA GLU A 89 11.07 0.39 0.80
C GLU A 89 12.35 1.08 0.33
N GLY A 90 13.15 1.60 1.26
CA GLY A 90 14.44 2.21 0.97
C GLY A 90 15.60 1.23 0.82
N ASP A 91 15.37 -0.07 1.06
CA ASP A 91 16.37 -1.14 1.01
C ASP A 91 16.65 -1.60 -0.43
N ILE A 92 17.05 -0.62 -1.26
CA ILE A 92 17.31 -0.81 -2.69
C ILE A 92 18.67 -0.22 -3.03
N GLU A 93 19.53 -1.09 -3.55
CA GLU A 93 20.88 -0.75 -3.96
C GLU A 93 20.89 0.10 -5.24
N PRO A 94 22.02 0.79 -5.56
CA PRO A 94 22.13 1.62 -6.75
C PRO A 94 21.86 0.89 -8.08
N ASP A 95 22.03 -0.42 -8.11
CA ASP A 95 21.76 -1.28 -9.26
C ASP A 95 20.29 -1.75 -9.37
N GLY A 96 19.45 -1.38 -8.40
CA GLY A 96 18.03 -1.72 -8.33
C GLY A 96 17.72 -3.04 -7.63
N THR A 97 18.72 -3.72 -7.08
CA THR A 97 18.53 -4.97 -6.31
C THR A 97 18.09 -4.69 -4.88
N ARG A 98 17.40 -5.67 -4.26
CA ARG A 98 17.01 -5.66 -2.84
C ARG A 98 17.84 -6.71 -2.10
N THR A 99 18.53 -6.32 -1.03
CA THR A 99 19.26 -7.26 -0.17
C THR A 99 18.38 -7.84 0.94
N TYR A 100 17.31 -7.11 1.30
CA TYR A 100 16.39 -7.44 2.40
C TYR A 100 17.04 -7.37 3.80
N ASP A 101 18.24 -6.81 3.92
CA ASP A 101 18.95 -6.65 5.19
C ASP A 101 18.15 -5.81 6.17
N LYS A 102 17.46 -4.76 5.69
CA LYS A 102 16.58 -3.94 6.54
C LYS A 102 15.37 -4.72 6.99
N THR A 103 14.81 -5.53 6.11
CA THR A 103 13.64 -6.36 6.44
C THR A 103 14.00 -7.35 7.53
N HIS A 104 15.15 -8.04 7.39
CA HIS A 104 15.66 -8.95 8.40
C HIS A 104 15.86 -8.27 9.76
N GLN A 105 16.59 -7.15 9.80
CA GLN A 105 16.85 -6.40 11.04
C GLN A 105 15.55 -5.95 11.73
N ILE A 106 14.56 -5.51 10.96
CA ILE A 106 13.28 -5.05 11.50
C ILE A 106 12.49 -6.21 12.10
N LEU A 107 12.51 -7.39 11.47
CA LEU A 107 11.83 -8.57 12.01
C LEU A 107 12.51 -9.03 13.31
N GLU A 108 13.84 -9.01 13.39
CA GLU A 108 14.58 -9.25 14.62
C GLU A 108 14.23 -8.22 15.72
N ASP A 109 14.16 -6.92 15.37
CA ASP A 109 13.79 -5.85 16.30
C ASP A 109 12.39 -6.04 16.89
N ILE A 110 11.46 -6.63 16.12
CA ILE A 110 10.11 -6.98 16.57
C ILE A 110 10.13 -8.24 17.45
N GLY A 111 11.17 -9.08 17.35
CA GLY A 111 11.30 -10.35 18.06
C GLY A 111 10.84 -11.55 17.22
N ILE A 112 10.96 -11.48 15.90
CA ILE A 112 10.73 -12.56 14.97
C ILE A 112 12.10 -13.02 14.45
N GLU A 113 12.56 -14.15 14.95
CA GLU A 113 13.88 -14.73 14.65
C GLU A 113 13.72 -15.93 13.69
N ASP A 114 14.84 -16.39 13.10
CA ASP A 114 14.89 -17.57 12.20
C ASP A 114 13.98 -17.49 10.96
N THR A 115 13.73 -16.28 10.44
CA THR A 115 12.92 -16.07 9.23
C THR A 115 13.62 -16.54 7.96
N ALA A 116 12.88 -17.13 7.03
CA ALA A 116 13.44 -17.55 5.75
C ALA A 116 13.48 -16.41 4.72
N ASP A 117 14.34 -16.51 3.70
CA ASP A 117 14.49 -15.47 2.67
C ASP A 117 13.17 -15.11 1.96
N HIS A 118 12.29 -16.09 1.77
CA HIS A 118 10.97 -15.87 1.16
C HIS A 118 10.02 -15.07 2.06
N ASP A 119 10.16 -15.16 3.39
CA ASP A 119 9.41 -14.34 4.34
C ASP A 119 9.82 -12.88 4.19
N LEU A 120 11.13 -12.61 4.08
CA LEU A 120 11.66 -11.26 3.89
C LEU A 120 11.11 -10.62 2.60
N GLN A 121 11.12 -11.39 1.51
CA GLN A 121 10.57 -10.96 0.22
C GLN A 121 9.07 -10.63 0.33
N THR A 122 8.31 -11.48 1.03
CA THR A 122 6.87 -11.30 1.22
C THR A 122 6.57 -10.06 2.06
N VAL A 123 7.30 -9.85 3.16
CA VAL A 123 7.16 -8.64 4.00
C VAL A 123 7.46 -7.38 3.21
N ALA A 124 8.56 -7.38 2.46
CA ALA A 124 8.93 -6.25 1.60
C ALA A 124 7.88 -5.97 0.52
N TYR A 125 7.34 -7.02 -0.10
CA TYR A 125 6.29 -6.89 -1.09
C TYR A 125 4.99 -6.31 -0.52
N VAL A 126 4.55 -6.76 0.66
CA VAL A 126 3.39 -6.20 1.35
C VAL A 126 3.60 -4.71 1.67
N CYS A 127 4.80 -4.33 2.11
CA CYS A 127 5.15 -2.92 2.32
C CYS A 127 5.03 -2.09 1.02
N SER A 128 5.58 -2.59 -0.10
CA SER A 128 5.46 -1.93 -1.41
C SER A 128 4.01 -1.79 -1.89
N LEU A 129 3.19 -2.82 -1.67
CA LEU A 129 1.78 -2.79 -2.07
C LEU A 129 1.01 -1.70 -1.33
N VAL A 130 1.18 -1.63 -0.01
CA VAL A 130 0.48 -0.65 0.83
C VAL A 130 0.98 0.77 0.55
N SER A 131 2.30 0.97 0.48
CA SER A 131 2.91 2.28 0.21
C SER A 131 2.48 2.82 -1.15
N ARG A 132 2.48 1.97 -2.18
CA ARG A 132 2.06 2.32 -3.54
C ARG A 132 0.60 2.72 -3.59
N ARG A 133 -0.29 1.93 -2.99
CA ARG A 133 -1.72 2.24 -2.93
C ARG A 133 -1.96 3.59 -2.26
N ALA A 134 -1.29 3.87 -1.13
CA ALA A 134 -1.40 5.15 -0.44
C ALA A 134 -0.94 6.32 -1.32
N ALA A 135 0.16 6.17 -2.05
CA ALA A 135 0.66 7.18 -2.98
C ALA A 135 -0.30 7.43 -4.16
N GLU A 136 -0.87 6.36 -4.73
CA GLU A 136 -1.84 6.44 -5.83
C GLU A 136 -3.13 7.14 -5.39
N LEU A 137 -3.66 6.79 -4.22
CA LEU A 137 -4.84 7.45 -3.64
C LEU A 137 -4.56 8.94 -3.38
N CYS A 138 -3.49 9.26 -2.65
CA CYS A 138 -3.05 10.65 -2.41
C CYS A 138 -2.94 11.42 -3.72
N GLY A 139 -2.33 10.80 -4.73
CA GLY A 139 -2.17 11.36 -6.05
C GLY A 139 -3.48 11.66 -6.76
N ALA A 140 -4.47 10.75 -6.68
CA ALA A 140 -5.81 10.97 -7.22
C ALA A 140 -6.52 12.15 -6.54
N GLY A 141 -6.36 12.29 -5.21
CA GLY A 141 -6.88 13.45 -4.48
C GLY A 141 -6.25 14.76 -4.95
N ILE A 142 -4.91 14.82 -5.05
CA ILE A 142 -4.19 16.01 -5.53
C ILE A 142 -4.61 16.35 -6.96
N ALA A 143 -4.64 15.37 -7.86
CA ALA A 143 -5.04 15.55 -9.24
C ALA A 143 -6.46 16.13 -9.35
N THR A 144 -7.39 15.69 -8.50
CA THR A 144 -8.76 16.22 -8.43
C THR A 144 -8.77 17.70 -8.07
N LEU A 145 -7.99 18.11 -7.07
CA LEU A 145 -7.88 19.52 -6.67
C LEU A 145 -7.24 20.37 -7.79
N LEU A 146 -6.19 19.89 -8.43
CA LEU A 146 -5.52 20.59 -9.53
C LEU A 146 -6.47 20.79 -10.73
N ASN A 147 -7.20 19.75 -11.10
CA ASN A 147 -8.22 19.81 -12.17
C ASN A 147 -9.33 20.81 -11.82
N ARG A 148 -9.75 20.85 -10.54
CA ARG A 148 -10.77 21.79 -10.07
C ARG A 148 -10.29 23.24 -10.08
N MET A 149 -9.00 23.48 -9.90
CA MET A 149 -8.39 24.83 -9.92
C MET A 149 -8.26 25.41 -11.32
N GLN A 150 -8.14 24.56 -12.37
CA GLN A 150 -7.99 24.96 -13.77
C GLN A 150 -6.87 26.00 -13.99
N LYS A 151 -5.76 25.87 -13.26
CA LYS A 151 -4.60 26.76 -13.40
C LYS A 151 -3.56 26.13 -14.33
N PRO A 152 -2.92 26.93 -15.20
CA PRO A 152 -1.90 26.43 -16.13
C PRO A 152 -0.64 25.91 -15.41
N SER A 153 -0.36 26.40 -14.21
CA SER A 153 0.73 25.92 -13.37
C SER A 153 0.36 26.07 -11.91
N VAL A 154 0.72 25.07 -11.11
CA VAL A 154 0.55 25.05 -9.65
C VAL A 154 1.90 24.68 -9.04
N THR A 155 2.10 24.96 -7.76
CA THR A 155 3.26 24.49 -7.01
C THR A 155 2.70 23.82 -5.78
N ALA A 156 2.93 22.52 -5.63
CA ALA A 156 2.63 21.82 -4.40
C ALA A 156 3.86 21.92 -3.50
N SER A 157 3.66 22.39 -2.27
CA SER A 157 4.70 22.35 -1.25
C SER A 157 4.39 21.19 -0.33
N ASP A 158 5.38 20.36 -0.06
CA ASP A 158 5.40 19.55 1.14
C ASP A 158 6.28 20.27 2.20
N THR A 159 6.10 19.93 3.47
CA THR A 159 6.73 20.56 4.64
C THR A 159 8.26 20.48 4.59
N VAL A 160 8.83 19.62 3.73
CA VAL A 160 10.26 19.32 3.68
C VAL A 160 10.99 19.88 2.44
N LYS A 161 10.33 20.07 1.28
CA LYS A 161 10.93 20.71 0.07
C LYS A 161 9.87 21.36 -0.84
N ARG A 162 10.14 22.58 -1.34
CA ARG A 162 9.33 23.23 -2.38
C ARG A 162 9.77 22.76 -3.77
N ASN A 163 8.95 21.98 -4.45
CA ASN A 163 9.16 21.65 -5.86
C ASN A 163 8.05 22.29 -6.71
N ARG A 164 8.41 22.92 -7.83
CA ARG A 164 7.44 23.41 -8.83
C ARG A 164 6.93 22.21 -9.62
N ILE A 165 5.62 22.01 -9.67
CA ILE A 165 5.01 20.82 -10.27
C ILE A 165 3.92 21.28 -11.24
N SER A 166 4.13 21.12 -12.55
CA SER A 166 3.03 21.30 -13.50
C SER A 166 1.96 20.22 -13.27
N PRO A 167 0.67 20.43 -13.63
CA PRO A 167 -0.37 19.41 -13.45
C PRO A 167 -0.02 18.04 -14.06
N GLU A 168 0.63 18.00 -15.23
CA GLU A 168 1.14 16.76 -15.83
C GLU A 168 2.34 16.20 -15.05
N SER A 169 3.21 17.07 -14.55
CA SER A 169 4.33 16.67 -13.70
C SER A 169 3.87 16.17 -12.33
N ALA A 170 2.68 16.52 -11.85
CA ALA A 170 2.15 15.99 -10.58
C ALA A 170 1.81 14.52 -10.74
N LEU A 171 1.19 14.14 -11.85
CA LEU A 171 0.97 12.73 -12.21
C LEU A 171 2.30 11.99 -12.42
N VAL A 172 3.29 12.62 -13.06
CA VAL A 172 4.65 12.05 -13.18
C VAL A 172 5.36 11.99 -11.82
N GLN A 173 5.09 12.91 -10.90
CA GLN A 173 5.75 12.98 -9.60
C GLN A 173 5.12 12.03 -8.59
N ILE A 174 3.80 11.81 -8.65
CA ILE A 174 3.09 10.68 -8.03
C ILE A 174 3.64 9.36 -8.60
N ARG A 175 3.86 9.29 -9.92
CA ARG A 175 4.56 8.17 -10.59
C ARG A 175 6.05 8.05 -10.19
N SER A 176 6.70 9.15 -9.79
CA SER A 176 8.11 9.15 -9.35
C SER A 176 8.28 8.95 -7.84
N MET A 177 7.22 9.21 -7.06
CA MET A 177 7.07 8.77 -5.68
C MET A 177 6.85 7.25 -5.66
N THR A 178 6.25 6.70 -6.72
CA THR A 178 6.25 5.27 -7.05
C THR A 178 7.44 4.88 -7.93
N LYS A 179 8.64 5.36 -7.60
CA LYS A 179 9.92 5.12 -8.31
C LYS A 179 10.27 3.63 -8.57
N TYR A 180 9.42 2.70 -8.15
CA TYR A 180 9.53 1.26 -8.30
C TYR A 180 8.44 0.73 -9.24
N SER A 181 8.65 0.93 -10.54
CA SER A 181 8.08 0.03 -11.55
C SER A 181 8.87 0.13 -12.83
N SER A 182 9.99 -0.59 -12.89
CA SER A 182 10.44 -1.21 -14.13
C SER A 182 9.66 -2.51 -14.34
N PHE A 183 8.37 -2.41 -14.62
CA PHE A 183 7.62 -3.51 -15.23
C PHE A 183 6.79 -2.92 -16.36
N SER A 184 7.05 -3.45 -17.57
CA SER A 184 6.28 -3.14 -18.77
C SER A 184 4.81 -3.40 -18.52
N SER A 185 3.95 -2.44 -18.91
CA SER A 185 2.51 -2.61 -18.89
C SER A 185 2.13 -3.93 -19.58
N PRO A 186 1.31 -4.81 -18.97
CA PRO A 186 0.66 -5.86 -19.72
C PRO A 186 -0.19 -5.23 -20.83
N PRO A 187 -0.30 -5.87 -22.01
CA PRO A 187 -1.07 -5.34 -23.13
C PRO A 187 -2.50 -5.05 -22.69
N ALA A 188 -3.05 -3.94 -23.18
CA ALA A 188 -4.40 -3.49 -22.85
C ALA A 188 -5.42 -4.62 -23.08
N LEU A 189 -5.93 -5.19 -21.99
CA LEU A 189 -7.08 -6.08 -22.05
C LEU A 189 -8.28 -5.23 -22.46
N THR A 190 -8.83 -5.53 -23.62
CA THR A 190 -10.09 -4.96 -24.09
C THR A 190 -11.18 -5.20 -23.05
N PRO A 191 -12.05 -4.23 -22.74
CA PRO A 191 -13.05 -4.36 -21.70
C PRO A 191 -14.03 -5.48 -22.06
N THR A 192 -13.95 -6.61 -21.37
CA THR A 192 -15.03 -7.58 -21.32
C THR A 192 -16.09 -7.09 -20.34
N PRO A 193 -17.39 -7.20 -20.67
CA PRO A 193 -18.46 -6.75 -19.79
C PRO A 193 -18.47 -7.55 -18.48
N LEU A 194 -18.64 -6.83 -17.37
CA LEU A 194 -18.72 -7.41 -16.02
C LEU A 194 -19.89 -8.41 -15.93
N PRO A 195 -19.69 -9.60 -15.33
CA PRO A 195 -20.76 -10.54 -15.10
C PRO A 195 -21.75 -10.00 -14.03
N PRO A 196 -23.03 -10.43 -14.08
CA PRO A 196 -24.06 -9.92 -13.19
C PRO A 196 -23.80 -10.25 -11.70
N PRO A 197 -24.42 -9.49 -10.78
CA PRO A 197 -24.10 -9.47 -9.33
C PRO A 197 -24.22 -10.81 -8.58
N ALA A 198 -24.77 -11.86 -9.19
CA ALA A 198 -25.03 -13.13 -8.53
C ALA A 198 -23.84 -14.12 -8.54
N MET A 199 -22.73 -13.84 -9.24
CA MET A 199 -21.55 -14.74 -9.31
C MET A 199 -20.36 -14.35 -8.41
N TRP A 200 -20.53 -13.36 -7.53
CA TRP A 200 -19.41 -12.82 -6.74
C TRP A 200 -19.08 -13.64 -5.48
N TYR A 201 -19.84 -14.70 -5.19
CA TYR A 201 -19.67 -15.53 -3.99
C TYR A 201 -18.83 -16.81 -4.20
N ASP A 202 -18.48 -17.18 -5.45
CA ASP A 202 -17.80 -18.46 -5.76
C ASP A 202 -16.42 -18.30 -6.46
N ILE A 203 -15.73 -17.16 -6.27
CA ILE A 203 -14.35 -17.05 -6.75
C ILE A 203 -13.42 -17.70 -5.71
N HIS A 204 -13.25 -19.01 -5.86
CA HIS A 204 -12.17 -19.77 -5.25
C HIS A 204 -10.82 -19.12 -5.58
N PHE A 205 -10.05 -18.81 -4.53
CA PHE A 205 -8.68 -18.28 -4.54
C PHE A 205 -7.64 -19.15 -5.29
N GLY A 206 -8.04 -20.24 -5.94
CA GLY A 206 -7.15 -21.25 -6.52
C GLY A 206 -6.64 -20.97 -7.94
N GLN A 207 -7.23 -20.03 -8.69
CA GLN A 207 -6.89 -19.87 -10.11
C GLN A 207 -5.73 -18.90 -10.42
N TYR A 208 -5.14 -18.24 -9.42
CA TYR A 208 -3.99 -17.36 -9.63
C TYR A 208 -2.63 -18.01 -9.29
N LEU A 209 -2.62 -19.28 -8.85
CA LEU A 209 -1.40 -20.02 -8.52
C LEU A 209 -0.94 -20.98 -9.63
N ASP A 210 -1.77 -21.26 -10.64
CA ASP A 210 -1.49 -22.28 -11.66
C ASP A 210 -0.62 -21.80 -12.85
N ASP A 211 -0.26 -20.51 -12.92
CA ASP A 211 0.59 -19.98 -14.00
C ASP A 211 2.11 -20.08 -13.72
N TRP A 212 2.53 -20.72 -12.62
CA TRP A 212 3.94 -21.02 -12.33
C TRP A 212 4.37 -22.37 -12.92
N HIS A 213 4.38 -22.47 -14.24
CA HIS A 213 5.08 -23.55 -14.94
C HIS A 213 6.13 -23.01 -15.91
N TYR A 214 7.38 -23.28 -15.53
CA TYR A 214 8.54 -23.57 -16.39
C TYR A 214 8.70 -22.72 -17.65
N GLN A 215 9.74 -21.88 -17.67
CA GLN A 215 10.63 -21.87 -18.83
C GLN A 215 12.06 -21.51 -18.43
N GLU A 216 12.93 -22.50 -18.60
CA GLU A 216 14.38 -22.41 -18.64
C GLU A 216 14.82 -21.45 -19.77
N ILE A 217 15.83 -20.62 -19.48
CA ILE A 217 17.11 -20.39 -20.18
C ILE A 217 17.70 -19.06 -19.71
#